data_AF-A0E8A9-F1
#
_entry.id   AF-A0E8A9-F1
#
_cell.length_a   1.000
_cell.length_b   1.000
_cell.length_c   1.000
_cell.angle_alpha   90.00
_cell.angle_beta   90.00
_cell.angle_gamma   90.00
#
_symmetry.space_group_name_H-M   'P 1'
#
loop_
_entity.id
_entity.type
_entity.pdbx_description
1 polymer ?
#
loop_
_entity_poly.entity_id
_entity_poly.type
_entity_poly.pdbx_seq_one_letter_code
_entity_poly.pdbx_strand_id
1 'polypeptide(L)'
;MHNYGHIEGDSGLMTSQFHLGDSPKAMIDYSHSERIETLVQKSIMQSEIRKRRTGESQSLIEHSNMQLNGHLLPQITLNCQSPAVFDQIALELKQYNYTCIMREANQMMFLQTKLDSFCQKIIKNVCTPTYIASQSNNSLILVKYSKQKLKIDALSGNYKLNEDVLLSVCFVVKRYNQTHKDFEPVDDMSYINPFAITAISMNRIYIYLEDNQDFKQKLDFILKDIDSIAKPKKQQLQKYMQESSQLVLDTFQQFKSKTLKYDYQYYLMAIEKVVYESVYDKLFHFYVDFNEKNENQFNIKKSQIIAKCSEHETMEFLEIKNKYRLNHQYWNGIAELNKVDKSTNPRDKLRSIQQMICLIKSLIYENSNCELTTMDDELPVMIYIILYSEFQNKFASIHYVDDFCNTDPTIETEKRTVTTLRVSLEYIANEWQI
;
A
#
# COMPACT_ATOMS: atom_id res chain seq x y z
N MET A 1 -59.19 -20.37 -54.70
CA MET A 1 -59.44 -18.92 -54.88
C MET A 1 -60.55 -18.51 -53.93
N HIS A 2 -60.23 -17.61 -52.97
CA HIS A 2 -61.06 -16.65 -52.16
C HIS A 2 -62.41 -17.10 -51.55
N ASN A 3 -62.91 -16.61 -50.39
CA ASN A 3 -62.51 -15.65 -49.34
C ASN A 3 -63.60 -15.66 -48.21
N TYR A 4 -63.21 -15.28 -46.97
CA TYR A 4 -63.91 -14.58 -45.82
C TYR A 4 -65.38 -14.94 -45.41
N GLY A 5 -65.86 -14.81 -44.16
CA GLY A 5 -65.40 -14.26 -42.84
C GLY A 5 -66.48 -14.51 -41.74
N HIS A 6 -66.12 -14.65 -40.44
CA HIS A 6 -66.42 -13.81 -39.24
C HIS A 6 -67.93 -13.50 -38.91
N ILE A 7 -68.49 -13.42 -37.67
CA ILE A 7 -68.03 -13.06 -36.29
C ILE A 7 -69.12 -13.40 -35.22
N GLU A 8 -68.66 -13.72 -33.98
CA GLU A 8 -69.08 -13.45 -32.57
C GLU A 8 -70.50 -13.63 -31.95
N GLY A 9 -70.48 -13.89 -30.61
CA GLY A 9 -71.52 -13.47 -29.64
C GLY A 9 -71.49 -14.14 -28.24
N ASP A 10 -71.19 -13.36 -27.19
CA ASP A 10 -70.99 -13.64 -25.74
C ASP A 10 -72.21 -14.06 -24.87
N SER A 11 -71.95 -14.55 -23.63
CA SER A 11 -72.59 -14.04 -22.37
C SER A 11 -72.00 -14.62 -21.06
N GLY A 12 -71.97 -13.83 -19.97
CA GLY A 12 -71.86 -14.34 -18.58
C GLY A 12 -71.33 -13.38 -17.49
N LEU A 13 -72.19 -12.99 -16.53
CA LEU A 13 -71.97 -12.10 -15.35
C LEU A 13 -72.05 -12.87 -14.01
N MET A 14 -71.29 -12.46 -12.97
CA MET A 14 -71.70 -12.16 -11.56
C MET A 14 -70.62 -12.41 -10.44
N THR A 15 -70.23 -11.32 -9.73
CA THR A 15 -69.99 -11.07 -8.25
C THR A 15 -69.15 -12.02 -7.37
N SER A 16 -68.39 -11.69 -6.31
CA SER A 16 -67.91 -10.50 -5.53
C SER A 16 -66.98 -11.06 -4.40
N GLN A 17 -65.86 -10.46 -3.92
CA GLN A 17 -65.72 -9.67 -2.66
C GLN A 17 -64.23 -9.56 -2.17
N PHE A 18 -63.84 -8.37 -1.64
CA PHE A 18 -62.77 -7.99 -0.65
C PHE A 18 -61.28 -8.43 -0.87
N HIS A 19 -60.20 -7.66 -0.63
CA HIS A 19 -59.83 -6.60 0.33
C HIS A 19 -58.65 -5.68 -0.15
N LEU A 20 -58.70 -4.41 0.30
CA LEU A 20 -57.62 -3.50 0.78
C LEU A 20 -56.18 -3.54 0.17
N GLY A 21 -55.96 -2.67 -0.82
CA GLY A 21 -55.00 -1.54 -0.78
C GLY A 21 -53.52 -1.76 -0.41
N ASP A 22 -52.70 -2.10 -1.40
CA ASP A 22 -51.23 -1.93 -1.41
C ASP A 22 -50.81 -0.54 -1.97
N SER A 23 -49.81 0.07 -1.33
CA SER A 23 -49.05 1.26 -1.77
C SER A 23 -47.93 0.85 -2.74
N PRO A 24 -47.49 1.70 -3.69
CA PRO A 24 -46.88 1.24 -4.94
C PRO A 24 -45.42 0.80 -4.75
N LYS A 25 -45.14 -0.45 -5.14
CA LYS A 25 -43.77 -0.91 -5.43
C LYS A 25 -43.20 -0.07 -6.58
N ALA A 26 -42.11 0.63 -6.32
CA ALA A 26 -41.26 1.20 -7.35
C ALA A 26 -40.87 0.08 -8.33
N MET A 27 -41.36 0.20 -9.55
CA MET A 27 -41.05 -0.69 -10.66
C MET A 27 -39.60 -0.40 -11.08
N ILE A 28 -38.67 -1.24 -10.63
CA ILE A 28 -37.26 -1.18 -11.03
C ILE A 28 -37.20 -1.54 -12.52
N ASP A 29 -36.65 -0.64 -13.33
CA ASP A 29 -36.51 -0.85 -14.78
C ASP A 29 -35.36 -1.84 -15.06
N TYR A 30 -35.73 -3.10 -15.31
CA TYR A 30 -34.80 -4.20 -15.62
C TYR A 30 -34.25 -4.17 -17.05
N SER A 31 -34.73 -3.27 -17.91
CA SER A 31 -34.47 -3.32 -19.35
C SER A 31 -33.02 -3.03 -19.76
N HIS A 32 -32.24 -2.36 -18.91
CA HIS A 32 -30.89 -1.89 -19.26
C HIS A 32 -29.78 -2.89 -18.93
N SER A 33 -29.94 -3.70 -17.87
CA SER A 33 -28.96 -4.74 -17.48
C SER A 33 -28.97 -5.91 -18.46
N GLU A 34 -30.15 -6.39 -18.86
CA GLU A 34 -30.29 -7.43 -19.87
C GLU A 34 -29.70 -7.01 -21.22
N ARG A 35 -29.80 -5.72 -21.55
CA ARG A 35 -29.29 -5.16 -22.81
C ARG A 35 -27.76 -5.18 -22.88
N ILE A 36 -27.07 -4.94 -21.76
CA ILE A 36 -25.61 -4.99 -21.66
C ILE A 36 -25.13 -6.45 -21.74
N GLU A 37 -25.76 -7.35 -21.00
CA GLU A 37 -25.45 -8.78 -21.00
C GLU A 37 -25.61 -9.38 -22.41
N THR A 38 -26.69 -9.02 -23.10
CA THR A 38 -26.96 -9.44 -24.49
C THR A 38 -25.91 -8.89 -25.48
N LEU A 39 -25.46 -7.65 -25.29
CA LEU A 39 -24.45 -7.04 -26.16
C LEU A 39 -23.08 -7.69 -25.99
N VAL A 40 -22.69 -8.04 -24.76
CA VAL A 40 -21.44 -8.76 -24.49
C VAL A 40 -21.49 -10.18 -25.06
N GLN A 41 -22.58 -10.92 -24.83
CA GLN A 41 -22.76 -12.26 -25.39
C GLN A 41 -22.68 -12.26 -26.93
N LYS A 42 -23.29 -11.27 -27.60
CA LYS A 42 -23.20 -11.12 -29.07
C LYS A 42 -21.78 -10.85 -29.56
N SER A 43 -21.02 -9.99 -28.88
CA SER A 43 -19.62 -9.70 -29.23
C SER A 43 -18.70 -10.90 -29.02
N ILE A 44 -18.90 -11.67 -27.94
CA ILE A 44 -18.16 -12.91 -27.68
C ILE A 44 -18.43 -13.94 -28.79
N MET A 45 -19.70 -14.15 -29.14
CA MET A 45 -20.09 -15.08 -30.21
C MET A 45 -19.46 -14.71 -31.57
N GLN A 46 -19.38 -13.42 -31.89
CA GLN A 46 -18.72 -12.94 -33.11
C GLN A 46 -17.19 -13.15 -33.09
N SER A 47 -16.56 -13.04 -31.93
CA SER A 47 -15.12 -13.31 -31.76
C SER A 47 -14.78 -14.80 -31.87
N GLU A 48 -15.65 -15.69 -31.36
CA GLU A 48 -15.49 -17.14 -31.48
C GLU A 48 -15.68 -17.64 -32.92
N ILE A 49 -16.62 -17.05 -33.66
CA ILE A 49 -16.81 -17.32 -35.09
C ILE A 49 -15.55 -16.94 -35.89
N ARG A 50 -14.85 -15.86 -35.50
CA ARG A 50 -13.55 -15.51 -36.08
C ARG A 50 -12.45 -16.50 -35.71
N LYS A 51 -12.36 -16.96 -34.45
CA LYS A 51 -11.37 -17.96 -34.00
C LYS A 51 -11.52 -19.32 -34.65
N ARG A 52 -12.76 -19.80 -34.90
CA ARG A 52 -12.99 -21.07 -35.62
C ARG A 52 -12.50 -21.04 -37.07
N ARG A 53 -12.34 -19.85 -37.66
CA ARG A 53 -11.79 -19.69 -39.02
C ARG A 53 -10.26 -19.65 -39.04
N THR A 54 -9.59 -19.33 -37.93
CA THR A 54 -8.12 -19.18 -37.86
C THR A 54 -7.40 -20.36 -37.18
N GLY A 55 -8.13 -21.30 -36.58
CA GLY A 55 -7.54 -22.54 -36.02
C GLY A 55 -6.77 -22.35 -34.71
N GLU A 56 -6.80 -21.16 -34.11
CA GLU A 56 -6.12 -20.87 -32.85
C GLU A 56 -7.06 -21.13 -31.65
N SER A 57 -6.92 -22.30 -31.03
CA SER A 57 -7.47 -22.59 -29.71
C SER A 57 -6.48 -22.20 -28.62
N GLN A 58 -6.47 -20.92 -28.23
CA GLN A 58 -5.85 -20.44 -26.99
C GLN A 58 -6.86 -19.63 -26.18
N SER A 59 -6.90 -19.89 -24.87
CA SER A 59 -7.81 -19.24 -23.92
C SER A 59 -7.50 -17.73 -23.85
N LEU A 60 -8.53 -16.90 -23.76
CA LEU A 60 -8.44 -15.43 -23.95
C LEU A 60 -7.54 -14.72 -22.91
N ILE A 61 -7.10 -15.39 -21.84
CA ILE A 61 -6.42 -14.77 -20.71
C ILE A 61 -5.41 -15.77 -20.10
N GLU A 62 -4.31 -16.02 -20.79
CA GLU A 62 -3.22 -16.88 -20.27
C GLU A 62 -1.95 -16.12 -19.88
N HIS A 63 -1.88 -14.81 -20.10
CA HIS A 63 -0.76 -13.99 -19.64
C HIS A 63 -1.22 -12.64 -19.07
N SER A 64 -1.30 -12.55 -17.75
CA SER A 64 -1.46 -11.25 -17.08
C SER A 64 -0.64 -11.20 -15.79
N ASN A 65 0.69 -11.15 -15.94
CA ASN A 65 1.51 -10.38 -15.02
C ASN A 65 1.46 -8.92 -15.51
N MET A 66 0.32 -8.25 -15.34
CA MET A 66 0.17 -6.85 -15.75
C MET A 66 0.75 -5.95 -14.65
N GLN A 67 1.93 -5.39 -14.93
CA GLN A 67 2.49 -4.28 -14.14
C GLN A 67 1.83 -2.98 -14.56
N LEU A 68 1.39 -2.18 -13.58
CA LEU A 68 0.86 -0.84 -13.82
C LEU A 68 1.84 0.14 -13.17
N ASN A 69 2.59 0.88 -13.99
CA ASN A 69 3.65 1.81 -13.54
C ASN A 69 4.67 1.19 -12.56
N GLY A 70 5.08 -0.07 -12.78
CA GLY A 70 6.03 -0.77 -11.91
C GLY A 70 5.43 -1.33 -10.61
N HIS A 71 4.13 -1.16 -10.36
CA HIS A 71 3.43 -1.77 -9.23
C HIS A 71 2.68 -3.03 -9.67
N LEU A 72 2.82 -4.11 -8.89
CA LEU A 72 2.02 -5.32 -9.03
C LEU A 72 0.58 -5.04 -8.57
N LEU A 73 -0.40 -5.30 -9.43
CA LEU A 73 -1.80 -5.24 -9.04
C LEU A 73 -2.10 -6.32 -7.99
N PRO A 74 -3.02 -6.04 -7.04
CA PRO A 74 -3.30 -6.98 -5.97
C PRO A 74 -3.98 -8.24 -6.51
N GLN A 75 -3.51 -9.39 -6.05
CA GLN A 75 -3.99 -10.72 -6.40
C GLN A 75 -4.24 -11.53 -5.13
N ILE A 76 -5.33 -12.29 -5.12
CA ILE A 76 -5.69 -13.23 -4.05
C ILE A 76 -5.85 -14.62 -4.68
N THR A 77 -5.32 -15.66 -4.04
CA THR A 77 -5.53 -17.06 -4.46
C THR A 77 -5.96 -17.88 -3.24
N LEU A 78 -7.06 -18.62 -3.36
CA LEU A 78 -7.68 -19.38 -2.28
C LEU A 78 -7.92 -20.82 -2.73
N ASN A 79 -7.64 -21.82 -1.91
CA ASN A 79 -8.04 -23.20 -2.19
C ASN A 79 -9.53 -23.36 -1.91
N CYS A 80 -10.29 -23.79 -2.91
CA CYS A 80 -11.75 -23.88 -2.85
C CYS A 80 -12.19 -25.20 -3.50
N GLN A 81 -13.00 -25.99 -2.80
CA GLN A 81 -13.44 -27.30 -3.26
C GLN A 81 -14.71 -27.25 -4.13
N SER A 82 -15.47 -26.15 -4.05
CA SER A 82 -16.78 -26.02 -4.70
C SER A 82 -16.88 -24.77 -5.58
N PRO A 83 -17.30 -24.89 -6.84
CA PRO A 83 -17.54 -23.73 -7.71
C PRO A 83 -18.79 -22.93 -7.29
N ALA A 84 -19.63 -23.43 -6.38
CA ALA A 84 -20.87 -22.75 -5.94
C ALA A 84 -20.61 -21.40 -5.26
N VAL A 85 -19.39 -21.15 -4.77
CA VAL A 85 -18.98 -19.84 -4.27
C VAL A 85 -19.05 -18.73 -5.34
N PHE A 86 -19.00 -19.09 -6.64
CA PHE A 86 -19.10 -18.13 -7.74
C PHE A 86 -20.42 -17.37 -7.72
N ASP A 87 -21.53 -18.09 -7.51
CA ASP A 87 -22.85 -17.49 -7.46
C ASP A 87 -23.01 -16.56 -6.26
N GLN A 88 -22.43 -16.93 -5.11
CA GLN A 88 -22.45 -16.08 -3.93
C GLN A 88 -21.61 -14.82 -4.11
N ILE A 89 -20.40 -14.94 -4.69
CA ILE A 89 -19.54 -13.79 -5.02
C ILE A 89 -20.26 -12.85 -5.99
N ALA A 90 -20.90 -13.38 -7.03
CA ALA A 90 -21.63 -12.56 -7.99
C ALA A 90 -22.83 -11.83 -7.37
N LEU A 91 -23.59 -12.51 -6.50
CA LEU A 91 -24.76 -11.95 -5.83
C LEU A 91 -24.36 -10.82 -4.88
N GLU A 92 -23.31 -11.02 -4.09
CA GLU A 92 -22.88 -10.03 -3.10
C GLU A 92 -22.14 -8.86 -3.74
N LEU A 93 -21.29 -9.09 -4.75
CA LEU A 93 -20.63 -7.98 -5.47
C LEU A 93 -21.63 -7.03 -6.14
N LYS A 94 -22.79 -7.54 -6.56
CA LYS A 94 -23.90 -6.71 -7.06
C LYS A 94 -24.41 -5.70 -6.02
N GLN A 95 -24.38 -6.04 -4.73
CA GLN A 95 -24.76 -5.13 -3.64
C GLN A 95 -23.76 -3.97 -3.47
N TYR A 96 -22.52 -4.14 -3.95
CA TYR A 96 -21.45 -3.15 -3.90
C TYR A 96 -21.30 -2.37 -5.22
N ASN A 97 -22.32 -2.32 -6.07
CA ASN A 97 -22.33 -1.66 -7.38
C ASN A 97 -21.32 -2.24 -8.39
N TYR A 98 -21.02 -3.52 -8.31
CA TYR A 98 -20.28 -4.22 -9.36
C TYR A 98 -21.23 -4.96 -10.29
N THR A 99 -21.05 -4.75 -11.59
CA THR A 99 -21.77 -5.48 -12.62
C THR A 99 -20.87 -6.58 -13.15
N CYS A 100 -21.37 -7.83 -13.12
CA CYS A 100 -20.72 -8.94 -13.82
C CYS A 100 -20.86 -8.69 -15.32
N ILE A 101 -19.74 -8.41 -15.99
CA ILE A 101 -19.71 -8.11 -17.43
C ILE A 101 -19.33 -9.34 -18.26
N MET A 102 -18.78 -10.38 -17.64
CA MET A 102 -18.47 -11.64 -18.31
C MET A 102 -18.60 -12.78 -17.31
N ARG A 103 -19.25 -13.87 -17.71
CA ARG A 103 -19.36 -15.09 -16.93
C ARG A 103 -19.14 -16.30 -17.83
N GLU A 104 -18.10 -17.06 -17.53
CA GLU A 104 -17.84 -18.39 -18.07
C GLU A 104 -17.93 -19.43 -16.95
N ALA A 105 -17.92 -20.72 -17.29
CA ALA A 105 -18.07 -21.81 -16.32
C ALA A 105 -17.08 -21.74 -15.14
N ASN A 106 -15.90 -21.14 -15.35
CA ASN A 106 -14.81 -21.08 -14.38
C ASN A 106 -14.25 -19.66 -14.20
N GLN A 107 -14.87 -18.63 -14.76
CA GLN A 107 -14.35 -17.26 -14.71
C GLN A 107 -15.49 -16.23 -14.66
N MET A 108 -15.30 -15.17 -13.89
CA MET A 108 -16.19 -14.02 -13.87
C MET A 108 -15.38 -12.73 -13.90
N MET A 109 -15.86 -11.74 -14.65
CA MET A 109 -15.27 -10.41 -14.67
C MET A 109 -16.29 -9.40 -14.20
N PHE A 110 -15.89 -8.60 -13.21
CA PHE A 110 -16.72 -7.58 -12.58
C PHE A 110 -16.17 -6.20 -12.88
N LEU A 111 -17.07 -5.28 -13.23
CA LEU A 111 -16.77 -3.86 -13.44
C LEU A 111 -17.55 -3.03 -12.42
N GLN A 112 -16.86 -2.14 -11.71
CA GLN A 112 -17.53 -1.18 -10.82
C GLN A 112 -18.35 -0.19 -11.67
N THR A 113 -19.67 -0.28 -11.61
CA THR A 113 -20.54 0.61 -12.39
C THR A 113 -20.80 1.89 -11.60
N LYS A 114 -20.04 2.95 -11.88
CA LYS A 114 -20.65 4.28 -11.96
C LYS A 114 -21.19 4.41 -13.37
N LEU A 115 -22.51 4.53 -13.51
CA LEU A 115 -23.23 4.71 -14.76
C LEU A 115 -22.61 5.86 -15.56
N ASP A 116 -21.71 5.53 -16.48
CA ASP A 116 -21.15 6.50 -17.40
C ASP A 116 -20.89 5.84 -18.77
N SER A 117 -20.96 6.68 -19.80
CA SER A 117 -20.68 6.43 -21.22
C SER A 117 -19.38 5.65 -21.49
N PHE A 118 -18.50 5.57 -20.50
CA PHE A 118 -17.26 4.80 -20.49
C PHE A 118 -17.48 3.27 -20.51
N CYS A 119 -18.54 2.74 -19.88
CA CYS A 119 -18.82 1.30 -19.92
C CYS A 119 -19.09 0.79 -21.35
N GLN A 120 -19.76 1.60 -22.18
CA GLN A 120 -19.97 1.30 -23.60
C GLN A 120 -18.66 1.35 -24.40
N LYS A 121 -17.72 2.22 -24.02
CA LYS A 121 -16.39 2.31 -24.66
C LYS A 121 -15.48 1.15 -24.26
N ILE A 122 -15.50 0.71 -23.00
CA ILE A 122 -14.76 -0.48 -22.55
C ILE A 122 -15.28 -1.74 -23.24
N ILE A 123 -16.60 -1.96 -23.30
CA ILE A 123 -17.17 -3.12 -24.01
C ILE A 123 -16.78 -3.11 -25.50
N LYS A 124 -16.64 -1.92 -26.11
CA LYS A 124 -16.20 -1.76 -27.51
C LYS A 124 -14.69 -1.99 -27.70
N ASN A 125 -13.87 -1.73 -26.67
CA ASN A 125 -12.40 -1.76 -26.75
C ASN A 125 -11.75 -3.00 -26.12
N VAL A 126 -12.43 -3.73 -25.24
CA VAL A 126 -11.96 -5.02 -24.68
C VAL A 126 -11.85 -6.12 -25.76
N CYS A 127 -12.47 -5.91 -26.94
CA CYS A 127 -12.24 -6.73 -28.14
C CYS A 127 -11.00 -6.31 -28.97
N THR A 128 -10.19 -5.36 -28.50
CA THR A 128 -8.93 -4.94 -29.13
C THR A 128 -7.78 -5.00 -28.13
N PRO A 129 -6.66 -5.65 -28.47
CA PRO A 129 -5.61 -5.99 -27.52
C PRO A 129 -4.65 -4.81 -27.33
N THR A 130 -5.09 -3.70 -26.76
CA THR A 130 -4.17 -2.66 -26.27
C THR A 130 -4.88 -1.67 -25.34
N TYR A 131 -4.32 -1.54 -24.14
CA TYR A 131 -4.31 -0.32 -23.33
C TYR A 131 -5.63 0.08 -22.64
N ILE A 132 -5.86 -0.44 -21.43
CA ILE A 132 -6.69 0.23 -20.42
C ILE A 132 -5.87 0.32 -19.13
N ALA A 133 -5.04 1.36 -19.01
CA ALA A 133 -4.41 1.70 -17.75
C ALA A 133 -4.12 3.20 -17.70
N SER A 134 -4.78 3.90 -16.77
CA SER A 134 -4.15 4.80 -15.79
C SER A 134 -5.05 5.93 -15.27
N GLN A 135 -6.25 6.18 -15.81
CA GLN A 135 -7.05 7.36 -15.39
C GLN A 135 -8.54 7.14 -15.11
N SER A 136 -9.06 5.92 -15.22
CA SER A 136 -10.48 5.69 -14.91
C SER A 136 -10.71 5.43 -13.42
N ASN A 137 -11.69 6.10 -12.82
CA ASN A 137 -12.24 5.82 -11.48
C ASN A 137 -12.99 4.47 -11.39
N ASN A 138 -12.74 3.54 -12.30
CA ASN A 138 -13.43 2.28 -12.42
C ASN A 138 -12.46 1.13 -12.13
N SER A 139 -12.91 0.16 -11.34
CA SER A 139 -12.19 -1.07 -11.02
C SER A 139 -12.67 -2.21 -11.89
N LEU A 140 -11.73 -2.99 -12.44
CA LEU A 140 -11.99 -4.22 -13.19
C LEU A 140 -11.36 -5.39 -12.45
N ILE A 141 -12.17 -6.38 -12.07
CA ILE A 141 -11.73 -7.54 -11.30
C ILE A 141 -12.09 -8.82 -12.01
N LEU A 142 -11.12 -9.74 -12.07
CA LEU A 142 -11.28 -11.09 -12.59
C LEU A 142 -11.31 -12.06 -11.42
N VAL A 143 -12.33 -12.91 -11.37
CA VAL A 143 -12.45 -14.03 -10.45
C VAL A 143 -12.37 -15.31 -11.28
N LYS A 144 -11.33 -16.12 -11.10
CA LYS A 144 -11.05 -17.34 -11.85
C LYS A 144 -10.98 -18.54 -10.93
N TYR A 145 -11.68 -19.61 -11.28
CA TYR A 145 -11.58 -20.91 -10.63
C TYR A 145 -10.81 -21.86 -11.52
N SER A 146 -9.74 -22.43 -11.00
CA SER A 146 -9.03 -23.48 -11.72
C SER A 146 -8.33 -24.39 -10.74
N LYS A 147 -8.38 -25.70 -10.97
CA LYS A 147 -7.67 -26.71 -10.16
C LYS A 147 -7.96 -26.56 -8.65
N GLN A 148 -9.23 -26.39 -8.27
CA GLN A 148 -9.65 -26.16 -6.88
C GLN A 148 -9.04 -24.89 -6.25
N LYS A 149 -8.70 -23.89 -7.06
CA LYS A 149 -8.20 -22.60 -6.61
C LYS A 149 -9.07 -21.48 -7.16
N LEU A 150 -9.59 -20.65 -6.28
CA LEU A 150 -10.23 -19.38 -6.57
C LEU A 150 -9.17 -18.28 -6.57
N LYS A 151 -8.85 -17.75 -7.75
CA LYS A 151 -7.94 -16.65 -7.99
C LYS A 151 -8.75 -15.37 -8.25
N ILE A 152 -8.38 -14.27 -7.63
CA ILE A 152 -9.03 -12.97 -7.78
C ILE A 152 -7.94 -11.96 -8.14
N ASP A 153 -8.02 -11.41 -9.34
CA ASP A 153 -7.07 -10.44 -9.89
C ASP A 153 -7.74 -9.09 -10.09
N ALA A 154 -7.13 -8.01 -9.59
CA ALA A 154 -7.43 -6.69 -10.11
C ALA A 154 -6.74 -6.54 -11.48
N LEU A 155 -7.51 -6.32 -12.54
CA LEU A 155 -7.00 -6.16 -13.91
C LEU A 155 -6.70 -4.70 -14.26
N SER A 156 -7.44 -3.75 -13.68
CA SER A 156 -7.21 -2.31 -13.82
C SER A 156 -7.96 -1.53 -12.75
N GLY A 157 -7.56 -0.29 -12.46
CA GLY A 157 -8.33 0.64 -11.63
C GLY A 157 -7.50 1.38 -10.57
N ASN A 158 -8.19 2.25 -9.81
CA ASN A 158 -7.61 2.95 -8.66
C ASN A 158 -7.26 1.93 -7.55
N TYR A 159 -6.05 2.02 -6.99
CA TYR A 159 -5.56 1.10 -5.94
C TYR A 159 -6.53 0.98 -4.74
N LYS A 160 -7.03 2.11 -4.24
CA LYS A 160 -7.95 2.14 -3.09
C LYS A 160 -9.28 1.46 -3.41
N LEU A 161 -9.82 1.70 -4.61
CA LEU A 161 -11.04 1.04 -5.06
C LEU A 161 -10.83 -0.47 -5.20
N ASN A 162 -9.72 -0.89 -5.82
CA ASN A 162 -9.37 -2.30 -5.99
C ASN A 162 -9.23 -3.02 -4.63
N GLU A 163 -8.65 -2.34 -3.63
CA GLU A 163 -8.51 -2.85 -2.27
C GLU A 163 -9.87 -3.07 -1.60
N ASP A 164 -10.78 -2.08 -1.68
CA ASP A 164 -12.14 -2.18 -1.12
C ASP A 164 -12.92 -3.36 -1.70
N VAL A 165 -12.73 -3.66 -2.98
CA VAL A 165 -13.40 -4.82 -3.61
C VAL A 165 -12.79 -6.13 -3.17
N LEU A 166 -11.46 -6.21 -3.13
CA LEU A 166 -10.79 -7.43 -2.69
C LEU A 166 -11.17 -7.76 -1.25
N LEU A 167 -11.25 -6.74 -0.39
CA LEU A 167 -11.83 -6.84 0.95
C LEU A 167 -13.26 -7.37 0.92
N SER A 168 -14.11 -6.80 0.07
CA SER A 168 -15.50 -7.23 -0.08
C SER A 168 -15.59 -8.70 -0.49
N VAL A 169 -14.82 -9.14 -1.49
CA VAL A 169 -14.75 -10.54 -1.93
C VAL A 169 -14.23 -11.44 -0.83
N CYS A 170 -13.20 -11.03 -0.08
CA CYS A 170 -12.71 -11.77 1.09
C CYS A 170 -13.79 -11.96 2.16
N PHE A 171 -14.60 -10.92 2.42
CA PHE A 171 -15.73 -11.04 3.35
C PHE A 171 -16.79 -12.02 2.85
N VAL A 172 -17.11 -12.00 1.55
CA VAL A 172 -18.05 -12.96 0.94
C VAL A 172 -17.53 -14.38 1.10
N VAL A 173 -16.28 -14.63 0.73
CA VAL A 173 -15.63 -15.94 0.86
C VAL A 173 -15.64 -16.40 2.31
N LYS A 174 -15.29 -15.52 3.25
CA LYS A 174 -15.29 -15.85 4.68
C LYS A 174 -16.68 -16.25 5.16
N ARG A 175 -17.72 -15.48 4.81
CA ARG A 175 -19.12 -15.77 5.19
C ARG A 175 -19.61 -17.07 4.55
N TYR A 176 -19.31 -17.28 3.28
CA TYR A 176 -19.64 -18.53 2.58
C TYR A 176 -18.95 -19.73 3.26
N ASN A 177 -17.67 -19.60 3.63
CA ASN A 177 -16.91 -20.66 4.26
C ASN A 177 -17.37 -20.99 5.69
N GLN A 178 -17.92 -20.01 6.43
CA GLN A 178 -18.53 -20.24 7.75
C GLN A 178 -19.70 -21.23 7.67
N THR A 179 -20.45 -21.20 6.56
CA THR A 179 -21.63 -22.05 6.36
C THR A 179 -21.28 -23.36 5.67
N HIS A 180 -20.44 -23.33 4.64
CA HIS A 180 -20.23 -24.47 3.73
C HIS A 180 -18.93 -25.24 4.00
N LYS A 181 -17.94 -24.61 4.66
CA LYS A 181 -16.62 -25.19 4.93
C LYS A 181 -15.88 -25.72 3.68
N ASP A 182 -16.20 -25.16 2.50
CA ASP A 182 -15.64 -25.55 1.20
C ASP A 182 -14.21 -25.03 0.95
N PHE A 183 -13.68 -24.18 1.83
CA PHE A 183 -12.31 -23.70 1.79
C PHE A 183 -11.54 -24.29 2.95
N GLU A 184 -10.27 -24.64 2.71
CA GLU A 184 -9.32 -24.83 3.81
C GLU A 184 -9.36 -23.58 4.71
N PRO A 185 -9.15 -23.71 6.04
CA PRO A 185 -8.99 -22.56 6.90
C PRO A 185 -8.03 -21.59 6.20
N VAL A 186 -8.45 -20.35 6.03
CA VAL A 186 -7.62 -19.30 5.43
C VAL A 186 -6.58 -18.88 6.48
N ASP A 187 -5.86 -19.86 7.00
CA ASP A 187 -4.84 -19.78 8.04
C ASP A 187 -3.45 -19.60 7.41
N ASP A 188 -3.33 -19.83 6.09
CA ASP A 188 -2.12 -19.61 5.32
C ASP A 188 -2.32 -18.49 4.28
N MET A 189 -2.33 -17.25 4.77
CA MET A 189 -2.35 -16.04 3.95
C MET A 189 -1.01 -15.79 3.24
N SER A 190 0.00 -16.67 3.36
CA SER A 190 1.30 -16.52 2.70
C SER A 190 1.23 -16.44 1.17
N TYR A 191 0.10 -16.86 0.58
CA TYR A 191 -0.19 -16.76 -0.86
C TYR A 191 -0.92 -15.47 -1.27
N ILE A 192 -1.29 -14.61 -0.32
CA ILE A 192 -1.75 -13.25 -0.59
C ILE A 192 -0.52 -12.37 -0.78
N ASN A 193 -0.54 -11.53 -1.81
CA ASN A 193 0.50 -10.51 -2.01
C ASN A 193 0.81 -9.82 -0.65
N PRO A 194 2.05 -9.84 -0.15
CA PRO A 194 2.41 -9.26 1.15
C PRO A 194 1.92 -7.81 1.30
N PHE A 195 1.84 -7.06 0.20
CA PHE A 195 1.28 -5.71 0.18
C PHE A 195 -0.22 -5.67 0.49
N ALA A 196 -1.00 -6.64 0.03
CA ALA A 196 -2.43 -6.75 0.33
C ALA A 196 -2.68 -7.21 1.77
N ILE A 197 -1.85 -8.11 2.32
CA ILE A 197 -1.90 -8.44 3.76
C ILE A 197 -1.60 -7.20 4.59
N THR A 198 -0.61 -6.41 4.19
CA THR A 198 -0.24 -5.16 4.88
C THR A 198 -1.39 -4.17 4.88
N ALA A 199 -2.09 -3.99 3.75
CA ALA A 199 -3.18 -3.02 3.63
C ALA A 199 -4.44 -3.43 4.44
N ILE A 200 -4.84 -4.70 4.37
CA ILE A 200 -5.94 -5.25 5.18
C ILE A 200 -5.60 -5.19 6.68
N SER A 201 -4.36 -5.51 7.04
CA SER A 201 -3.85 -5.45 8.41
C SER A 201 -3.83 -4.02 8.95
N MET A 202 -3.37 -3.07 8.12
CA MET A 202 -3.41 -1.64 8.41
C MET A 202 -4.83 -1.17 8.67
N ASN A 203 -5.79 -1.48 7.79
CA ASN A 203 -7.18 -1.04 7.96
C ASN A 203 -7.81 -1.57 9.25
N ARG A 204 -7.56 -2.84 9.61
CA ARG A 204 -8.02 -3.41 10.88
C ARG A 204 -7.44 -2.69 12.09
N ILE A 205 -6.17 -2.28 12.00
CA ILE A 205 -5.53 -1.50 13.06
C ILE A 205 -6.13 -0.11 13.14
N TYR A 206 -6.32 0.58 12.02
CA TYR A 206 -6.97 1.90 12.02
C TYR A 206 -8.35 1.85 12.67
N ILE A 207 -9.20 0.90 12.28
CA ILE A 207 -10.52 0.70 12.89
C ILE A 207 -10.37 0.41 14.39
N TYR A 208 -9.46 -0.49 14.78
CA TYR A 208 -9.23 -0.79 16.19
C TYR A 208 -8.77 0.42 17.00
N LEU A 209 -7.84 1.21 16.49
CA LEU A 209 -7.34 2.42 17.15
C LEU A 209 -8.42 3.51 17.22
N GLU A 210 -9.28 3.60 16.20
CA GLU A 210 -10.43 4.50 16.19
C GLU A 210 -11.47 4.10 17.26
N ASP A 211 -11.70 2.82 17.46
CA ASP A 211 -12.65 2.33 18.46
C ASP A 211 -12.06 2.26 19.88
N ASN A 212 -10.73 2.26 20.02
CA ASN A 212 -10.05 2.11 21.31
C ASN A 212 -9.97 3.44 22.09
N GLN A 213 -10.89 3.61 23.04
CA GLN A 213 -10.94 4.79 23.92
C GLN A 213 -9.72 4.93 24.85
N ASP A 214 -9.14 3.83 25.34
CA ASP A 214 -7.93 3.87 26.19
C ASP A 214 -6.73 4.42 25.41
N PHE A 215 -6.55 3.92 24.17
CA PHE A 215 -5.53 4.43 23.25
C PHE A 215 -5.69 5.93 23.02
N LYS A 216 -6.90 6.39 22.66
CA LYS A 216 -7.19 7.80 22.40
C LYS A 216 -6.91 8.69 23.61
N GLN A 217 -7.35 8.29 24.81
CA GLN A 217 -7.12 9.05 26.04
C GLN A 217 -5.63 9.20 26.37
N LYS A 218 -4.85 8.12 26.21
CA LYS A 218 -3.40 8.16 26.44
C LYS A 218 -2.68 9.00 25.41
N LEU A 219 -3.05 8.90 24.14
CA LEU A 219 -2.50 9.74 23.07
C LEU A 219 -2.82 11.23 23.31
N ASP A 220 -4.06 11.55 23.64
CA ASP A 220 -4.48 12.92 23.98
C ASP A 220 -3.74 13.47 25.20
N PHE A 221 -3.45 12.62 26.19
CA PHE A 221 -2.66 13.02 27.35
C PHE A 221 -1.23 13.41 26.95
N ILE A 222 -0.55 12.58 26.14
CA ILE A 222 0.80 12.89 25.62
C ILE A 222 0.76 14.20 24.83
N LEU A 223 -0.21 14.36 23.92
CA LEU A 223 -0.33 15.55 23.08
C LEU A 223 -0.57 16.83 23.91
N LYS A 224 -1.40 16.75 24.95
CA LYS A 224 -1.65 17.88 25.86
C LYS A 224 -0.42 18.23 26.70
N ASP A 225 0.32 17.24 27.16
CA ASP A 225 1.55 17.48 27.93
C ASP A 225 2.59 18.17 27.05
N ILE A 226 2.78 17.70 25.82
CA ILE A 226 3.67 18.33 24.82
C ILE A 226 3.23 19.79 24.54
N ASP A 227 1.94 20.05 24.33
CA ASP A 227 1.42 21.41 24.08
C ASP A 227 1.59 22.36 25.27
N SER A 228 1.59 21.82 26.50
CA SER A 228 1.70 22.63 27.71
C SER A 228 3.11 23.22 27.92
N ILE A 229 4.11 22.72 27.19
CA ILE A 229 5.51 23.11 27.35
C ILE A 229 5.94 24.07 26.26
N ALA A 230 6.29 25.30 26.64
CA ALA A 230 6.82 26.29 25.71
C ALA A 230 8.27 26.02 25.27
N LYS A 231 9.12 25.49 26.17
CA LYS A 231 10.53 25.15 25.90
C LYS A 231 10.94 23.91 26.69
N PRO A 232 10.89 22.71 26.10
CA PRO A 232 11.29 21.51 26.80
C PRO A 232 12.79 21.50 27.08
N LYS A 233 13.20 20.66 28.02
CA LYS A 233 14.59 20.20 28.20
C LYS A 233 14.81 18.93 27.40
N LYS A 234 16.06 18.62 27.02
CA LYS A 234 16.39 17.39 26.28
C LYS A 234 15.85 16.10 26.96
N GLN A 235 15.91 16.04 28.29
CA GLN A 235 15.36 14.93 29.08
C GLN A 235 13.83 14.77 28.90
N GLN A 236 13.10 15.86 28.66
CA GLN A 236 11.67 15.81 28.41
C GLN A 236 11.36 15.25 27.02
N LEU A 237 12.17 15.55 26.00
CA LEU A 237 12.01 14.93 24.68
C LEU A 237 12.21 13.41 24.74
N GLN A 238 13.21 12.96 25.48
CA GLN A 238 13.43 11.53 25.72
C GLN A 238 12.26 10.89 26.47
N LYS A 239 11.70 11.57 27.47
CA LYS A 239 10.47 11.13 28.16
C LYS A 239 9.31 10.98 27.17
N TYR A 240 9.06 11.96 26.30
CA TYR A 240 7.98 11.88 25.30
C TYR A 240 8.18 10.75 24.29
N MET A 241 9.42 10.53 23.87
CA MET A 241 9.75 9.40 23.01
C MET A 241 9.47 8.06 23.72
N GLN A 242 9.87 7.93 24.98
CA GLN A 242 9.61 6.74 25.81
C GLN A 242 8.12 6.50 26.04
N GLU A 243 7.36 7.54 26.40
CA GLU A 243 5.91 7.46 26.59
C GLU A 243 5.19 7.09 25.29
N SER A 244 5.64 7.62 24.15
CA SER A 244 5.12 7.25 22.82
C SER A 244 5.41 5.79 22.48
N SER A 245 6.65 5.34 22.68
CA SER A 245 7.02 3.92 22.50
C SER A 245 6.24 3.00 23.43
N GLN A 246 6.03 3.38 24.69
CA GLN A 246 5.24 2.58 25.62
C GLN A 246 3.78 2.48 25.19
N LEU A 247 3.18 3.58 24.70
CA LEU A 247 1.83 3.56 24.13
C LEU A 247 1.72 2.59 22.96
N VAL A 248 2.72 2.57 22.06
CA VAL A 248 2.79 1.61 20.95
C VAL A 248 2.78 0.17 21.47
N LEU A 249 3.66 -0.15 22.43
CA LEU A 249 3.78 -1.50 22.98
C LEU A 249 2.51 -1.94 23.72
N ASP A 250 1.94 -1.09 24.57
CA ASP A 250 0.71 -1.38 25.31
C ASP A 250 -0.44 -1.66 24.34
N THR A 251 -0.61 -0.79 23.34
CA THR A 251 -1.66 -0.90 22.34
C THR A 251 -1.48 -2.18 21.50
N PHE A 252 -0.23 -2.49 21.15
CA PHE A 252 0.09 -3.72 20.44
C PHE A 252 -0.23 -4.97 21.27
N GLN A 253 0.11 -5.01 22.57
CA GLN A 253 -0.24 -6.13 23.44
C GLN A 253 -1.76 -6.29 23.62
N GLN A 254 -2.48 -5.18 23.80
CA GLN A 254 -3.94 -5.17 23.85
C GLN A 254 -4.56 -5.71 22.55
N PHE A 255 -4.08 -5.25 21.39
CA PHE A 255 -4.55 -5.72 20.08
C PHE A 255 -4.25 -7.20 19.86
N LYS A 256 -3.04 -7.63 20.22
CA LYS A 256 -2.59 -9.03 20.15
C LYS A 256 -3.47 -9.95 20.99
N SER A 257 -3.91 -9.53 22.17
CA SER A 257 -4.81 -10.34 23.03
C SER A 257 -6.21 -10.55 22.42
N LYS A 258 -6.63 -9.68 21.48
CA LYS A 258 -7.96 -9.70 20.86
C LYS A 258 -7.98 -10.37 19.49
N THR A 259 -6.82 -10.72 18.92
CA THR A 259 -6.69 -11.25 17.56
C THR A 259 -6.01 -12.63 17.54
N LEU A 260 -6.56 -13.56 16.75
CA LEU A 260 -6.00 -14.90 16.57
C LEU A 260 -5.01 -14.90 15.39
N LYS A 261 -3.73 -15.06 15.74
CA LYS A 261 -2.58 -15.54 14.95
C LYS A 261 -2.17 -14.80 13.65
N TYR A 262 -0.84 -14.57 13.61
CA TYR A 262 0.06 -14.21 12.50
C TYR A 262 0.21 -12.72 12.12
N ASP A 263 1.48 -12.39 11.85
CA ASP A 263 2.10 -11.11 11.45
C ASP A 263 2.20 -9.98 12.49
N TYR A 264 2.72 -10.32 13.67
CA TYR A 264 3.01 -9.42 14.80
C TYR A 264 3.86 -8.18 14.46
N GLN A 265 4.84 -8.29 13.56
CA GLN A 265 5.72 -7.16 13.24
C GLN A 265 5.02 -6.08 12.42
N TYR A 266 4.19 -6.45 11.44
CA TYR A 266 3.45 -5.49 10.63
C TYR A 266 2.44 -4.71 11.46
N TYR A 267 1.80 -5.37 12.42
CA TYR A 267 0.88 -4.71 13.34
C TYR A 267 1.58 -3.71 14.25
N LEU A 268 2.74 -4.08 14.80
CA LEU A 268 3.55 -3.17 15.60
C LEU A 268 3.95 -1.94 14.79
N MET A 269 4.44 -2.13 13.56
CA MET A 269 4.85 -1.04 12.67
C MET A 269 3.70 -0.11 12.28
N ALA A 270 2.49 -0.65 12.10
CA ALA A 270 1.30 0.15 11.82
C ALA A 270 0.90 1.02 13.02
N ILE A 271 0.84 0.44 14.23
CA ILE A 271 0.54 1.20 15.46
C ILE A 271 1.61 2.26 15.71
N GLU A 272 2.88 1.87 15.56
CA GLU A 272 4.03 2.77 15.66
C GLU A 272 3.88 3.98 14.74
N LYS A 273 3.57 3.73 13.47
CA LYS A 273 3.34 4.78 12.48
C LYS A 273 2.24 5.74 12.92
N VAL A 274 1.08 5.24 13.37
CA VAL A 274 -0.03 6.10 13.82
C VAL A 274 0.35 6.96 15.01
N VAL A 275 1.00 6.38 16.02
CA VAL A 275 1.42 7.11 17.22
C VAL A 275 2.43 8.21 16.86
N TYR A 276 3.49 7.86 16.13
CA TYR A 276 4.53 8.82 15.80
C TYR A 276 4.08 9.88 14.82
N GLU A 277 3.23 9.56 13.84
CA GLU A 277 2.59 10.55 12.99
C GLU A 277 1.75 11.54 13.79
N SER A 278 1.04 11.07 14.82
CA SER A 278 0.17 11.92 15.64
C SER A 278 0.96 12.91 16.50
N VAL A 279 2.12 12.53 17.00
CA VAL A 279 2.96 13.40 17.86
C VAL A 279 3.99 14.22 17.07
N TYR A 280 4.27 13.86 15.81
CA TYR A 280 5.39 14.40 15.03
C TYR A 280 5.41 15.92 14.96
N ASP A 281 4.32 16.55 14.52
CA ASP A 281 4.29 18.00 14.27
C ASP A 281 4.65 18.82 15.50
N LYS A 282 4.28 18.33 16.68
CA LYS A 282 4.53 18.99 17.96
C LYS A 282 5.91 18.63 18.52
N LEU A 283 6.26 17.36 18.46
CA LEU A 283 7.49 16.85 19.06
C LEU A 283 8.72 17.22 18.24
N PHE A 284 8.65 17.12 16.91
CA PHE A 284 9.79 17.34 16.02
C PHE A 284 10.23 18.80 15.98
N HIS A 285 9.31 19.76 16.15
CA HIS A 285 9.65 21.18 16.26
C HIS A 285 10.70 21.45 17.35
N PHE A 286 10.56 20.79 18.51
CA PHE A 286 11.54 20.94 19.57
C PHE A 286 12.92 20.39 19.18
N TYR A 287 12.98 19.29 18.44
CA TYR A 287 14.26 18.78 17.91
C TYR A 287 14.90 19.79 16.95
N VAL A 288 14.11 20.51 16.14
CA VAL A 288 14.61 21.59 15.28
C VAL A 288 15.18 22.72 16.14
N ASP A 289 14.42 23.22 17.12
CA ASP A 289 14.87 24.32 18.00
C ASP A 289 16.17 23.98 18.75
N PHE A 290 16.27 22.77 19.28
CA PHE A 290 17.47 22.33 20.01
C PHE A 290 18.72 22.25 19.15
N ASN A 291 18.54 21.98 17.86
CA ASN A 291 19.63 21.71 16.93
C ASN A 291 19.86 22.84 15.93
N GLU A 292 19.09 23.92 15.99
CA GLU A 292 19.15 25.05 15.05
C GLU A 292 20.57 25.59 14.89
N LYS A 293 21.30 25.76 15.99
CA LYS A 293 22.69 26.25 15.95
C LYS A 293 23.61 25.31 15.16
N ASN A 294 23.53 24.00 15.42
CA ASN A 294 24.36 23.00 14.76
C ASN A 294 23.97 22.86 13.28
N GLU A 295 22.67 22.91 12.99
CA GLU A 295 22.15 22.88 11.62
C GLU A 295 22.65 24.08 10.80
N ASN A 296 22.55 25.28 11.36
CA ASN A 296 23.05 26.50 10.72
C ASN A 296 24.56 26.45 10.47
N GLN A 297 25.32 25.98 11.46
CA GLN A 297 26.76 25.80 11.31
C GLN A 297 27.11 24.79 10.22
N PHE A 298 26.43 23.65 10.19
CA PHE A 298 26.58 22.65 9.14
C PHE A 298 26.28 23.23 7.77
N ASN A 299 25.18 23.96 7.61
CA ASN A 299 24.77 24.53 6.33
C ASN A 299 25.80 25.54 5.81
N ILE A 300 26.30 26.44 6.68
CA ILE A 300 27.38 27.37 6.34
C ILE A 300 28.61 26.59 5.86
N LYS A 301 28.99 25.55 6.61
CA LYS A 301 30.19 24.77 6.35
C LYS A 301 30.10 23.94 5.07
N LYS A 302 28.96 23.26 4.87
CA LYS A 302 28.61 22.57 3.61
C LYS A 302 28.75 23.51 2.42
N SER A 303 28.15 24.71 2.48
CA SER A 303 28.24 25.68 1.39
C SER A 303 29.68 26.12 1.12
N GLN A 304 30.50 26.30 2.16
CA GLN A 304 31.93 26.62 1.99
C GLN A 304 32.72 25.48 1.33
N ILE A 305 32.48 24.21 1.72
CA ILE A 305 33.16 23.05 1.15
C ILE A 305 32.82 22.94 -0.33
N ILE A 306 31.52 22.93 -0.65
CA ILE A 306 31.03 22.76 -2.03
C ILE A 306 31.48 23.91 -2.94
N ALA A 307 31.63 25.13 -2.40
CA ALA A 307 32.11 26.27 -3.17
C ALA A 307 33.63 26.25 -3.44
N LYS A 308 34.42 25.61 -2.56
CA LYS A 308 35.89 25.61 -2.63
C LYS A 308 36.48 24.32 -3.23
N CYS A 309 35.77 23.20 -3.12
CA CYS A 309 36.24 21.88 -3.52
C CYS A 309 35.30 21.27 -4.55
N SER A 310 35.87 20.72 -5.62
CA SER A 310 35.17 19.83 -6.55
C SER A 310 34.79 18.51 -5.86
N GLU A 311 33.87 17.75 -6.46
CA GLU A 311 33.52 16.40 -5.99
C GLU A 311 34.76 15.50 -5.88
N HIS A 312 35.65 15.56 -6.86
CA HIS A 312 36.89 14.77 -6.87
C HIS A 312 37.83 15.15 -5.72
N GLU A 313 38.10 16.45 -5.53
CA GLU A 313 38.95 16.94 -4.44
C GLU A 313 38.36 16.59 -3.08
N THR A 314 37.03 16.62 -2.96
CA THR A 314 36.33 16.22 -1.74
C THR A 314 36.51 14.73 -1.43
N MET A 315 36.38 13.86 -2.44
CA MET A 315 36.65 12.43 -2.28
C MET A 315 38.12 12.15 -1.93
N GLU A 316 39.04 12.93 -2.50
CA GLU A 316 40.46 12.82 -2.21
C GLU A 316 40.81 13.27 -0.79
N PHE A 317 40.24 14.40 -0.35
CA PHE A 317 40.39 14.91 1.01
C PHE A 317 39.87 13.93 2.06
N LEU A 318 38.74 13.30 1.80
CA LEU A 318 38.18 12.26 2.67
C LEU A 318 38.94 10.93 2.60
N GLU A 319 40.01 10.84 1.80
CA GLU A 319 40.80 9.63 1.60
C GLU A 319 39.98 8.44 1.07
N ILE A 320 38.89 8.71 0.35
CA ILE A 320 38.11 7.66 -0.31
C ILE A 320 39.05 6.97 -1.30
N LYS A 321 39.27 5.67 -1.15
CA LYS A 321 40.19 4.91 -2.00
C LYS A 321 39.76 5.01 -3.48
N ASN A 322 40.71 5.10 -4.40
CA ASN A 322 40.43 5.24 -5.84
C ASN A 322 39.49 4.15 -6.39
N LYS A 323 39.59 2.92 -5.88
CA LYS A 323 38.71 1.80 -6.25
C LYS A 323 37.24 2.01 -5.88
N TYR A 324 36.93 2.95 -4.98
CA TYR A 324 35.57 3.31 -4.61
C TYR A 324 35.08 4.59 -5.31
N ARG A 325 35.99 5.41 -5.87
CA ARG A 325 35.67 6.67 -6.58
C ARG A 325 35.04 6.41 -7.96
N LEU A 326 33.86 5.79 -7.96
CA LEU A 326 33.13 5.44 -9.16
C LEU A 326 32.13 6.54 -9.48
N ASN A 327 32.22 7.08 -10.70
CA ASN A 327 31.29 8.11 -11.17
C ASN A 327 29.84 7.62 -11.01
N HIS A 328 29.03 8.45 -10.35
CA HIS A 328 27.59 8.31 -10.17
C HIS A 328 27.03 7.23 -9.22
N GLN A 329 27.84 6.39 -8.57
CA GLN A 329 27.26 5.32 -7.74
C GLN A 329 26.75 5.81 -6.37
N TYR A 330 27.24 6.96 -5.87
CA TYR A 330 26.78 7.54 -4.61
C TYR A 330 25.41 8.23 -4.71
N TRP A 331 24.90 8.52 -5.91
CA TRP A 331 23.59 9.16 -6.09
C TRP A 331 22.45 8.35 -5.51
N ASN A 332 22.53 7.02 -5.55
CA ASN A 332 21.53 6.16 -4.91
C ASN A 332 21.54 6.35 -3.39
N GLY A 333 22.72 6.39 -2.76
CA GLY A 333 22.84 6.66 -1.32
C GLY A 333 22.31 8.04 -0.94
N ILE A 334 22.66 9.07 -1.72
CA ILE A 334 22.14 10.44 -1.56
C ILE A 334 20.62 10.47 -1.71
N ALA A 335 20.08 9.80 -2.73
CA ALA A 335 18.64 9.76 -2.99
C ALA A 335 17.86 9.04 -1.89
N GLU A 336 18.41 7.97 -1.31
CA GLU A 336 17.82 7.28 -0.15
C GLU A 336 17.85 8.15 1.10
N LEU A 337 18.98 8.81 1.39
CA LEU A 337 19.09 9.71 2.54
C LEU A 337 18.14 10.92 2.40
N ASN A 338 17.93 11.42 1.18
CA ASN A 338 16.94 12.47 0.91
C ASN A 338 15.48 12.07 1.15
N LYS A 339 15.18 10.78 1.36
CA LYS A 339 13.84 10.33 1.75
C LYS A 339 13.54 10.52 3.24
N VAL A 340 14.55 10.82 4.08
CA VAL A 340 14.35 11.07 5.52
C VAL A 340 13.30 12.16 5.76
N ASP A 341 13.29 13.22 4.95
CA ASP A 341 12.32 14.31 5.06
C ASP A 341 10.89 13.92 4.67
N LYS A 342 10.73 12.87 3.86
CA LYS A 342 9.43 12.41 3.36
C LYS A 342 8.67 11.57 4.40
N SER A 343 9.28 11.33 5.56
CA SER A 343 8.73 10.49 6.61
C SER A 343 8.72 11.22 7.94
N THR A 344 7.65 11.01 8.70
CA THR A 344 7.42 11.55 10.05
C THR A 344 7.70 10.48 11.11
N ASN A 345 7.42 9.21 10.77
CA ASN A 345 7.73 8.05 11.60
C ASN A 345 9.26 7.83 11.73
N PRO A 346 9.82 7.76 12.95
CA PRO A 346 11.27 7.56 13.15
C PRO A 346 11.79 6.25 12.54
N ARG A 347 11.01 5.18 12.49
CA ARG A 347 11.45 3.92 11.86
C ARG A 347 11.54 4.02 10.34
N ASP A 348 10.70 4.81 9.70
CA ASP A 348 10.80 5.04 8.25
C ASP A 348 12.01 5.93 7.92
N LYS A 349 12.29 6.96 8.75
CA LYS A 349 13.55 7.72 8.69
C LYS A 349 14.76 6.81 8.86
N LEU A 350 14.72 5.91 9.85
CA LEU A 350 15.77 4.92 10.09
C LEU A 350 15.97 3.98 8.90
N ARG A 351 14.89 3.53 8.25
CA ARG A 351 14.96 2.68 7.05
C ARG A 351 15.71 3.38 5.91
N SER A 352 15.47 4.68 5.70
CA SER A 352 16.21 5.47 4.71
C SER A 352 17.71 5.51 5.01
N ILE A 353 18.08 5.69 6.28
CA ILE A 353 19.48 5.65 6.73
C ILE A 353 20.08 4.25 6.49
N GLN A 354 19.39 3.18 6.90
CA GLN A 354 19.84 1.80 6.70
C GLN A 354 20.04 1.48 5.22
N GLN A 355 19.10 1.90 4.35
CA GLN A 355 19.21 1.64 2.92
C GLN A 355 20.44 2.33 2.31
N MET A 356 20.73 3.57 2.73
CA MET A 356 21.94 4.27 2.33
C MET A 356 23.22 3.53 2.77
N ILE A 357 23.27 3.01 4.01
CA ILE A 357 24.41 2.18 4.46
C ILE A 357 24.53 0.87 3.67
N CYS A 358 23.42 0.20 3.37
CA CYS A 358 23.44 -1.01 2.55
C CYS A 358 24.06 -0.72 1.18
N LEU A 359 23.72 0.41 0.57
CA LEU A 359 24.31 0.84 -0.71
C LEU A 359 25.81 1.11 -0.60
N ILE A 360 26.27 1.75 0.49
CA ILE A 360 27.70 1.94 0.75
C ILE A 360 28.42 0.59 0.85
N LYS A 361 27.87 -0.34 1.64
CA LYS A 361 28.46 -1.67 1.85
C LYS A 361 28.51 -2.48 0.57
N SER A 362 27.43 -2.51 -0.20
CA SER A 362 27.39 -3.17 -1.50
C SER A 362 28.45 -2.62 -2.45
N LEU A 363 28.56 -1.29 -2.54
CA LEU A 363 29.56 -0.63 -3.37
C LEU A 363 30.99 -0.98 -2.96
N ILE A 364 31.29 -0.94 -1.66
CA ILE A 364 32.62 -1.28 -1.15
C ILE A 364 32.93 -2.76 -1.40
N TYR A 365 31.97 -3.65 -1.14
CA TYR A 365 32.12 -5.09 -1.31
C TYR A 365 32.37 -5.51 -2.77
N GLU A 366 31.60 -4.93 -3.71
CA GLU A 366 31.76 -5.18 -5.14
C GLU A 366 33.14 -4.74 -5.66
N ASN A 367 33.71 -3.68 -5.08
CA ASN A 367 34.99 -3.11 -5.50
C ASN A 367 36.18 -3.50 -4.61
N SER A 368 35.95 -4.30 -3.57
CA SER A 368 36.98 -4.85 -2.69
C SER A 368 37.35 -6.29 -3.04
N ASN A 369 36.93 -6.81 -4.20
CA ASN A 369 37.02 -8.24 -4.54
C ASN A 369 36.34 -9.12 -3.47
N CYS A 370 35.20 -8.68 -2.93
CA CYS A 370 34.46 -9.37 -1.89
C CYS A 370 35.18 -9.47 -0.53
N GLU A 371 36.16 -8.60 -0.26
CA GLU A 371 36.76 -8.49 1.08
C GLU A 371 35.80 -7.82 2.07
N LEU A 372 35.92 -8.20 3.35
CA LEU A 372 35.14 -7.62 4.44
C LEU A 372 35.35 -6.10 4.51
N THR A 373 34.24 -5.37 4.60
CA THR A 373 34.25 -3.90 4.70
C THR A 373 34.74 -3.46 6.07
N THR A 374 35.59 -2.43 6.09
CA THR A 374 36.06 -1.82 7.33
C THR A 374 35.43 -0.43 7.53
N MET A 375 35.41 0.07 8.78
CA MET A 375 34.92 1.43 9.05
C MET A 375 35.75 2.50 8.35
N ASP A 376 37.04 2.24 8.10
CA ASP A 376 37.94 3.13 7.38
C ASP A 376 37.55 3.27 5.89
N ASP A 377 36.83 2.28 5.35
CA ASP A 377 36.25 2.35 3.99
C ASP A 377 34.85 2.99 4.00
N GLU A 378 34.01 2.64 4.99
CA GLU A 378 32.60 3.06 5.05
C GLU A 378 32.42 4.53 5.48
N LEU A 379 33.18 5.00 6.47
CA LEU A 379 32.99 6.31 7.08
C LEU A 379 33.27 7.48 6.10
N PRO A 380 34.38 7.50 5.35
CA PRO A 380 34.62 8.51 4.32
C PRO A 380 33.49 8.63 3.30
N VAL A 381 32.99 7.50 2.82
CA VAL A 381 31.88 7.45 1.85
C VAL A 381 30.59 7.99 2.46
N MET A 382 30.32 7.67 3.72
CA MET A 382 29.16 8.19 4.44
C MET A 382 29.22 9.70 4.60
N ILE A 383 30.38 10.25 4.99
CA ILE A 383 30.60 11.70 5.12
C ILE A 383 30.35 12.39 3.77
N TYR A 384 30.87 11.82 2.67
CA TYR A 384 30.62 12.31 1.33
C TYR A 384 29.11 12.36 1.00
N ILE A 385 28.39 11.25 1.21
CA ILE A 385 26.94 11.19 0.95
C ILE A 385 26.17 12.21 1.79
N ILE A 386 26.52 12.38 3.07
CA ILE A 386 25.88 13.36 3.95
C ILE A 386 26.12 14.79 3.43
N LEU A 387 27.36 15.11 3.05
CA LEU A 387 27.74 16.43 2.54
C LEU A 387 26.91 16.82 1.31
N TYR A 388 26.71 15.90 0.38
CA TYR A 388 25.95 16.13 -0.86
C TYR A 388 24.43 15.81 -0.75
N SER A 389 23.95 15.45 0.45
CA SER A 389 22.52 15.27 0.69
C SER A 389 21.81 16.60 0.96
N GLU A 390 20.56 16.69 0.51
CA GLU A 390 19.75 17.92 0.52
C GLU A 390 18.60 17.88 1.53
N PHE A 391 18.49 16.81 2.30
CA PHE A 391 17.47 16.73 3.35
C PHE A 391 17.68 17.79 4.44
N GLN A 392 16.59 18.32 4.95
CA GLN A 392 16.54 19.46 5.87
C GLN A 392 16.60 19.00 7.32
N ASN A 393 17.00 19.91 8.21
CA ASN A 393 17.04 19.67 9.65
C ASN A 393 17.79 18.37 10.00
N LYS A 394 19.00 18.21 9.44
CA LYS A 394 19.80 17.00 9.54
C LYS A 394 20.03 16.62 11.00
N PHE A 395 20.50 17.55 11.84
CA PHE A 395 20.72 17.26 13.25
C PHE A 395 19.43 16.87 13.98
N ALA A 396 18.33 17.57 13.71
CA ALA A 396 17.04 17.27 14.33
C ALA A 396 16.53 15.87 13.95
N SER A 397 16.56 15.54 12.65
CA SER A 397 16.16 14.22 12.14
C SER A 397 16.98 13.10 12.76
N ILE A 398 18.28 13.28 12.89
CA ILE A 398 19.17 12.25 13.42
C ILE A 398 19.03 12.09 14.94
N HIS A 399 18.87 13.19 15.69
CA HIS A 399 18.56 13.10 17.10
C HIS A 399 17.18 12.49 17.38
N TYR A 400 16.19 12.78 16.54
CA TYR A 400 14.86 12.19 16.64
C TYR A 400 14.91 10.67 16.44
N VAL A 401 15.66 10.19 15.44
CA VAL A 401 15.88 8.74 15.24
C VAL A 401 16.73 8.13 16.36
N ASP A 402 17.76 8.82 16.84
CA ASP A 402 18.63 8.33 17.94
C ASP A 402 17.84 8.11 19.24
N ASP A 403 16.99 9.08 19.62
CA ASP A 403 16.14 8.94 20.80
C ASP A 403 15.11 7.82 20.62
N PHE A 404 14.57 7.61 19.41
CA PHE A 404 13.75 6.43 19.10
C PHE A 404 14.54 5.12 19.27
N CYS A 405 15.75 5.03 18.72
CA CYS A 405 16.64 3.87 18.90
C CYS A 405 16.95 3.56 20.37
N ASN A 406 16.94 4.56 21.24
CA ASN A 406 17.13 4.37 22.68
C ASN A 406 15.91 3.77 23.39
N THR A 407 14.74 3.74 22.74
CA THR A 407 13.53 3.13 23.32
C THR A 407 13.38 1.65 22.98
N ASP A 408 14.06 1.16 21.94
CA ASP A 408 13.97 -0.23 21.48
C ASP A 408 15.36 -0.89 21.55
N PRO A 409 15.63 -1.77 22.54
CA PRO A 409 16.93 -2.42 22.67
C PRO A 409 17.20 -3.43 21.55
N THR A 410 16.20 -3.82 20.75
CA THR A 410 16.37 -4.81 19.68
C THR A 410 17.05 -4.26 18.43
N ILE A 411 17.21 -2.94 18.34
CA ILE A 411 17.82 -2.23 17.21
C ILE A 411 19.21 -1.64 17.53
N GLU A 412 20.02 -2.40 18.28
CA GLU A 412 21.37 -1.97 18.70
C GLU A 412 22.32 -1.72 17.52
N THR A 413 22.22 -2.51 16.46
CA THR A 413 23.07 -2.37 15.26
C THR A 413 22.76 -1.06 14.52
N GLU A 414 21.49 -0.71 14.48
CA GLU A 414 20.96 0.53 13.93
C GLU A 414 21.42 1.74 14.76
N LYS A 415 21.42 1.62 16.09
CA LYS A 415 21.91 2.66 16.98
C LYS A 415 23.37 3.02 16.71
N ARG A 416 24.24 2.03 16.44
CA ARG A 416 25.63 2.29 16.02
C ARG A 416 25.67 3.10 14.73
N THR A 417 24.83 2.75 13.75
CA THR A 417 24.74 3.46 12.47
C THR A 417 24.32 4.92 12.65
N VAL A 418 23.28 5.18 13.43
CA VAL A 418 22.79 6.53 13.72
C VAL A 418 23.86 7.34 14.47
N THR A 419 24.58 6.71 15.40
CA THR A 419 25.71 7.33 16.11
C THR A 419 26.83 7.74 15.15
N THR A 420 27.24 6.85 14.24
CA THR A 420 28.25 7.16 13.22
C THR A 420 27.81 8.35 12.37
N LEU A 421 26.54 8.38 11.95
CA LEU A 421 26.02 9.45 11.12
C LEU A 421 25.96 10.79 11.87
N ARG A 422 25.66 10.78 13.17
CA ARG A 422 25.75 11.98 14.03
C ARG A 422 27.19 12.50 14.11
N VAL A 423 28.17 11.63 14.32
CA VAL A 423 29.59 12.02 14.34
C VAL A 423 30.01 12.59 12.99
N SER A 424 29.57 12.01 11.87
CA SER A 424 29.82 12.54 10.53
C SER A 424 29.25 13.96 10.33
N LEU A 425 28.05 14.24 10.85
CA LEU A 425 27.47 15.58 10.83
C LEU A 425 28.30 16.57 11.68
N GLU A 426 28.72 16.15 12.88
CA GLU A 426 29.56 16.96 13.78
C GLU A 426 30.93 17.25 13.16
N TYR A 427 31.54 16.28 12.50
CA TYR A 427 32.80 16.43 11.76
C TYR A 427 32.68 17.50 10.67
N ILE A 428 31.65 17.39 9.82
CA ILE A 428 31.42 18.38 8.76
C ILE A 428 31.20 19.76 9.38
N ALA A 429 30.39 19.88 10.43
CA ALA A 429 30.04 21.17 11.02
C ALA A 429 31.20 21.85 11.75
N ASN A 430 32.06 21.10 12.44
CA ASN A 430 33.04 21.65 13.39
C ASN A 430 34.50 21.44 13.01
N GLU A 431 34.82 20.31 12.40
CA GLU A 431 36.22 19.84 12.30
C GLU A 431 36.81 19.98 10.90
N TRP A 432 35.99 19.89 9.84
CA TRP A 432 36.48 19.97 8.48
C TRP A 432 37.17 21.32 8.23
N GLN A 433 38.48 21.34 7.98
CA GLN A 433 39.21 22.57 7.68
C GLN A 433 39.27 22.80 6.16
N ILE A 434 38.94 24.00 5.70
CA ILE A 434 38.86 24.38 4.26
C ILE A 434 39.56 25.71 4.01
#